data_AF-A0A0P0V0I7-F1
#
_entry.id   AF-A0A0P0V0I7-F1
#
_cell.length_a   1.000
_cell.length_b   1.000
_cell.length_c   1.000
_cell.angle_alpha   90.00
_cell.angle_beta   90.00
_cell.angle_gamma   90.00
#
_symmetry.space_group_name_H-M   'P 1'
#
loop_
_entity.id
_entity.type
_entity.pdbx_description
1 polymer ?
#
loop_
_entity_poly.entity_id
_entity_poly.type
_entity_poly.pdbx_seq_one_letter_code
_entity_poly.pdbx_strand_id
1 'polypeptide(L)'
;GCLLNSLPLSFDASVLALKFGDTGSICEGILISIMLDIQPLPIVQPFGHQQLCKMYRNNYFEEEGIDLQTGKKEAALVGNLCAFQFWQRMFKDKYRLDCLINVVNTHEPKASNGFVAKPEDEWCAFHNLVPTALNYISEIYDDIMGTLHRFRPSFLVKINPPMYLQPSEFHHMCLRHEVLELENVNSLPLEAENSHLDSHRRCAATPYVSPADFGTTTVVKTLKTLIKEMKTQSAADRVTYRELVHGYVQPALENEMCVFFLNGSCNRGDTCHFSHSSRAPRPICKFFLTLQGCRNGNSCSFSHDSGSLVSSSITSGICSQENRATSVCCKRLLPAAGDGHILVMNDKSLQFACKLCNYYDPTKIIACTPGPHSFESDSVTKGLKILQNLADPSYLFIGGEHKLSVPWTKLSRVFWFADIDSNESISEQVVLQKFFQHIAIKTLSEKMSDLQVIVIMNNAKFVQLQVERLARECFLFLGESFMFDEATLGWFSDTPNYPRGMQVSAPVAYIFSMHPPTGIQFGDYASELRKVLYSN
;
A
#
# COMPACT_ATOMS: atom_id res chain seq x y z
N GLY A 1 6.10 -10.04 -17.78
CA GLY A 1 5.19 -11.08 -18.29
C GLY A 1 4.26 -11.58 -17.21
N CYS A 2 4.60 -12.67 -16.52
CA CYS A 2 3.74 -13.32 -15.53
C CYS A 2 3.26 -12.42 -14.39
N LEU A 3 4.14 -11.58 -13.83
CA LEU A 3 3.77 -10.61 -12.80
C LEU A 3 2.68 -9.64 -13.30
N LEU A 4 2.92 -8.98 -14.44
CA LEU A 4 1.96 -8.06 -15.05
C LEU A 4 0.62 -8.73 -15.35
N ASN A 5 0.62 -9.97 -15.84
CA ASN A 5 -0.60 -10.73 -16.11
C ASN A 5 -1.36 -11.17 -14.84
N SER A 6 -0.70 -11.12 -13.68
CA SER A 6 -1.31 -11.51 -12.39
C SER A 6 -1.89 -10.31 -11.64
N LEU A 7 -1.60 -9.08 -12.07
CA LEU A 7 -2.14 -7.88 -11.47
C LEU A 7 -3.58 -7.66 -11.95
N PRO A 8 -4.53 -7.31 -11.05
CA PRO A 8 -5.93 -7.03 -11.40
C PRO A 8 -6.12 -5.64 -12.03
N LEU A 9 -5.17 -5.20 -12.85
CA LEU A 9 -5.14 -3.87 -13.47
C LEU A 9 -4.92 -3.99 -14.98
N SER A 10 -5.25 -2.94 -15.72
CA SER A 10 -4.87 -2.78 -17.11
C SER A 10 -3.35 -2.81 -17.27
N PHE A 11 -2.88 -3.07 -18.50
CA PHE A 11 -1.44 -3.17 -18.77
C PHE A 11 -0.69 -1.88 -18.39
N ASP A 12 -1.21 -0.72 -18.78
CA ASP A 12 -0.55 0.57 -18.53
C ASP A 12 -0.55 0.90 -17.03
N ALA A 13 -1.65 0.66 -16.32
CA ALA A 13 -1.74 0.84 -14.87
C ALA A 13 -0.81 -0.11 -14.12
N SER A 14 -0.74 -1.38 -14.53
CA SER A 14 0.18 -2.37 -13.97
C SER A 14 1.65 -1.95 -14.14
N VAL A 15 2.04 -1.48 -15.32
CA VAL A 15 3.39 -0.97 -15.58
C VAL A 15 3.69 0.26 -14.73
N LEU A 16 2.73 1.17 -14.60
CA LEU A 16 2.87 2.37 -13.77
C LEU A 16 3.12 2.01 -12.30
N ALA A 17 2.31 1.10 -11.74
CA ALA A 17 2.46 0.64 -10.35
C ALA A 17 3.87 0.09 -10.08
N LEU A 18 4.39 -0.77 -10.98
CA LEU A 18 5.72 -1.35 -10.83
C LEU A 18 6.84 -0.31 -10.96
N LYS A 19 6.72 0.65 -11.89
CA LYS A 19 7.69 1.77 -12.02
C LYS A 19 7.73 2.65 -10.77
N PHE A 20 6.57 2.91 -10.15
CA PHE A 20 6.53 3.57 -8.85
C PHE A 20 7.26 2.77 -7.75
N GLY A 21 7.17 1.44 -7.80
CA GLY A 21 7.96 0.54 -6.95
C GLY A 21 9.46 0.81 -7.03
N ASP A 22 10.01 0.92 -8.24
CA ASP A 22 11.44 1.22 -8.44
C ASP A 22 11.85 2.61 -7.92
N THR A 23 10.91 3.56 -7.87
CA THR A 23 11.15 4.91 -7.30
C THR A 23 11.03 4.95 -5.77
N GLY A 24 10.58 3.87 -5.13
CA GLY A 24 10.37 3.80 -3.68
C GLY A 24 9.03 4.37 -3.20
N SER A 25 8.05 4.55 -4.09
CA SER A 25 6.70 5.07 -3.76
C SER A 25 5.62 4.07 -4.18
N ILE A 26 5.81 2.79 -3.83
CA ILE A 26 4.93 1.70 -4.26
C ILE A 26 3.49 1.88 -3.75
N CYS A 27 3.30 2.35 -2.51
CA CYS A 27 1.99 2.53 -1.91
C CYS A 27 1.13 3.51 -2.73
N GLU A 28 1.65 4.71 -2.99
CA GLU A 28 0.98 5.74 -3.80
C GLU A 28 0.87 5.30 -5.25
N GLY A 29 1.87 4.61 -5.78
CA GLY A 29 1.88 4.06 -7.14
C GLY A 29 0.75 3.07 -7.40
N ILE A 30 0.52 2.14 -6.46
CA ILE A 30 -0.60 1.19 -6.53
C ILE A 30 -1.94 1.95 -6.51
N LEU A 31 -2.12 2.87 -5.56
CA LEU A 31 -3.38 3.63 -5.42
C LEU A 31 -3.70 4.44 -6.68
N ILE A 32 -2.71 5.16 -7.21
CA ILE A 32 -2.84 5.90 -8.48
C ILE A 32 -3.23 4.98 -9.61
N SER A 33 -2.58 3.81 -9.70
CA SER A 33 -2.81 2.86 -10.78
C SER A 33 -4.21 2.23 -10.72
N ILE A 34 -4.71 1.92 -9.52
CA ILE A 34 -6.10 1.49 -9.32
C ILE A 34 -7.07 2.59 -9.79
N MET A 35 -6.85 3.83 -9.34
CA MET A 35 -7.70 4.97 -9.70
C MET A 35 -7.69 5.31 -11.20
N LEU A 36 -6.74 4.82 -11.98
CA LEU A 36 -6.77 4.95 -13.44
C LEU A 36 -7.76 3.98 -14.10
N ASP A 37 -8.03 2.84 -13.47
CA ASP A 37 -8.85 1.75 -14.06
C ASP A 37 -10.27 1.66 -13.52
N ILE A 38 -10.54 2.25 -12.34
CA ILE A 38 -11.86 2.14 -11.70
C ILE A 38 -12.74 3.37 -11.92
N GLN A 39 -14.06 3.13 -11.86
CA GLN A 39 -15.11 4.14 -11.71
C GLN A 39 -16.23 3.56 -10.82
N PRO A 40 -16.86 4.35 -9.93
CA PRO A 40 -16.59 5.75 -9.65
C PRO A 40 -15.29 5.96 -8.85
N LEU A 41 -14.74 7.17 -8.91
CA LEU A 41 -13.62 7.59 -8.07
C LEU A 41 -14.08 7.98 -6.65
N PRO A 42 -13.17 8.07 -5.66
CA PRO A 42 -13.51 8.42 -4.28
C PRO A 42 -14.33 9.69 -4.10
N ILE A 43 -14.03 10.76 -4.83
CA ILE A 43 -14.74 12.04 -4.72
C ILE A 43 -16.01 11.98 -5.55
N VAL A 44 -17.14 12.36 -4.94
CA VAL A 44 -18.45 12.43 -5.61
C VAL A 44 -18.39 13.36 -6.82
N GLN A 45 -18.95 12.93 -7.95
CA GLN A 45 -19.06 13.73 -9.17
C GLN A 45 -20.54 13.87 -9.58
N PRO A 46 -21.22 14.95 -9.16
CA PRO A 46 -22.62 15.17 -9.54
C PRO A 46 -22.74 15.40 -11.04
N PHE A 47 -23.65 14.67 -11.68
CA PHE A 47 -23.88 14.79 -13.11
C PHE A 47 -24.29 16.23 -13.49
N GLY A 48 -23.67 16.78 -14.54
CA GLY A 48 -23.97 18.13 -15.05
C GLY A 48 -23.40 19.30 -14.26
N HIS A 49 -22.79 19.10 -13.08
CA HIS A 49 -22.36 20.19 -12.20
C HIS A 49 -20.83 20.30 -12.11
N GLN A 50 -20.18 20.78 -13.18
CA GLN A 50 -18.71 20.87 -13.24
C GLN A 50 -18.08 21.76 -12.15
N GLN A 51 -18.78 22.82 -11.74
CA GLN A 51 -18.31 23.71 -10.67
C GLN A 51 -18.29 22.99 -9.32
N LEU A 52 -19.35 22.23 -8.98
CA LEU A 52 -19.40 21.42 -7.77
C LEU A 52 -18.31 20.34 -7.76
N CYS A 53 -18.08 19.66 -8.90
CA CYS A 53 -16.97 18.70 -9.02
C CYS A 53 -15.61 19.36 -8.73
N LYS A 54 -15.39 20.60 -9.21
CA LYS A 54 -14.16 21.35 -8.92
C LYS A 54 -14.07 21.71 -7.43
N MET A 55 -15.17 22.16 -6.83
CA MET A 55 -15.22 22.51 -5.40
C MET A 55 -14.91 21.30 -4.52
N TYR A 56 -15.56 20.16 -4.73
CA TYR A 56 -15.31 18.94 -3.94
C TYR A 56 -13.88 18.46 -4.08
N ARG A 57 -13.28 18.55 -5.28
CA ARG A 57 -11.87 18.23 -5.48
C ARG A 57 -10.94 19.20 -4.74
N ASN A 58 -11.22 20.49 -4.81
CA ASN A 58 -10.39 21.52 -4.18
C ASN A 58 -10.34 21.41 -2.65
N ASN A 59 -11.31 20.74 -2.01
CA ASN A 59 -11.23 20.40 -0.59
C ASN A 59 -10.03 19.48 -0.27
N TYR A 60 -9.61 18.66 -1.23
CA TYR A 60 -8.54 17.67 -1.05
C TYR A 60 -7.25 18.02 -1.79
N PHE A 61 -7.33 18.87 -2.82
CA PHE A 61 -6.18 19.27 -3.61
C PHE A 61 -6.47 20.54 -4.40
N GLU A 62 -5.78 21.61 -4.06
CA GLU A 62 -5.86 22.89 -4.76
C GLU A 62 -4.68 23.07 -5.74
N GLU A 63 -4.99 23.45 -6.98
CA GLU A 63 -3.99 23.67 -8.04
C GLU A 63 -3.26 25.03 -7.88
N GLU A 64 -3.86 25.98 -7.16
CA GLU A 64 -3.38 27.37 -7.04
C GLU A 64 -2.26 27.48 -6.00
N GLY A 65 -1.02 27.33 -6.45
CA GLY A 65 0.17 27.55 -5.60
C GLY A 65 1.39 26.73 -6.00
N ILE A 66 1.20 25.68 -6.80
CA ILE A 66 2.31 24.90 -7.35
C ILE A 66 2.50 25.31 -8.82
N ASP A 67 3.71 25.75 -9.16
CA ASP A 67 4.17 26.11 -10.52
C ASP A 67 4.16 24.92 -11.52
N LEU A 68 3.44 23.85 -11.19
CA LEU A 68 3.24 22.67 -12.00
C LEU A 68 1.96 22.86 -12.80
N GLN A 69 2.08 23.22 -14.09
CA GLN A 69 1.03 23.02 -15.10
C GLN A 69 0.63 21.53 -15.10
N THR A 70 -0.41 21.19 -14.34
CA THR A 70 -0.87 19.82 -14.11
C THR A 70 -2.14 19.64 -14.93
N GLY A 71 -2.21 18.59 -15.75
CA GLY A 71 -3.38 18.41 -16.61
C GLY A 71 -4.64 18.19 -15.77
N LYS A 72 -5.82 18.61 -16.25
CA LYS A 72 -7.11 18.44 -15.52
C LYS A 72 -7.34 17.01 -14.99
N LYS A 73 -6.88 16.00 -15.72
CA LYS A 73 -6.96 14.58 -15.33
C LYS A 73 -5.99 14.21 -14.21
N GLU A 74 -4.76 14.72 -14.26
CA GLU A 74 -3.75 14.50 -13.23
C GLU A 74 -4.18 15.16 -11.93
N ALA A 75 -4.72 16.38 -11.99
CA ALA A 75 -5.27 17.05 -10.82
C ALA A 75 -6.48 16.30 -10.21
N ALA A 76 -7.36 15.74 -11.06
CA ALA A 76 -8.46 14.89 -10.58
C ALA A 76 -7.94 13.62 -9.90
N LEU A 77 -6.94 12.95 -10.49
CA LEU A 77 -6.33 11.74 -9.93
C LEU A 77 -5.67 12.01 -8.58
N VAL A 78 -4.91 13.10 -8.49
CA VAL A 78 -4.22 13.53 -7.27
C VAL A 78 -5.22 13.92 -6.19
N GLY A 79 -6.27 14.67 -6.53
CA GLY A 79 -7.32 15.00 -5.56
C GLY A 79 -8.00 13.76 -4.99
N ASN A 80 -8.25 12.73 -5.82
CA ASN A 80 -8.82 11.47 -5.35
C ASN A 80 -7.83 10.65 -4.50
N LEU A 81 -6.53 10.69 -4.81
CA LEU A 81 -5.48 10.12 -3.96
C LEU A 81 -5.48 10.78 -2.58
N CYS A 82 -5.46 12.11 -2.53
CA CYS A 82 -5.49 12.87 -1.28
C CYS A 82 -6.77 12.58 -0.47
N ALA A 83 -7.92 12.46 -1.13
CA ALA A 83 -9.18 12.06 -0.50
C ALA A 83 -9.14 10.64 0.10
N PHE A 84 -8.55 9.67 -0.60
CA PHE A 84 -8.38 8.31 -0.08
C PHE A 84 -7.42 8.29 1.12
N GLN A 85 -6.29 8.97 1.01
CA GLN A 85 -5.31 9.10 2.09
C GLN A 85 -5.91 9.79 3.32
N PHE A 86 -6.75 10.80 3.10
CA PHE A 86 -7.53 11.46 4.13
C PHE A 86 -8.51 10.51 4.83
N TRP A 87 -9.28 9.71 4.09
CA TRP A 87 -10.16 8.68 4.67
C TRP A 87 -9.39 7.64 5.50
N GLN A 88 -8.24 7.17 5.01
CA GLN A 88 -7.36 6.27 5.77
C GLN A 88 -6.94 6.90 7.11
N ARG A 89 -6.55 8.17 7.09
CA ARG A 89 -6.02 8.87 8.26
C ARG A 89 -7.08 9.33 9.26
N MET A 90 -8.26 9.75 8.79
CA MET A 90 -9.28 10.30 9.68
C MET A 90 -10.28 9.26 10.17
N PHE A 91 -10.73 8.39 9.27
CA PHE A 91 -11.77 7.44 9.57
C PHE A 91 -11.16 6.08 9.93
N LYS A 92 -10.29 5.52 9.08
CA LYS A 92 -9.76 4.16 9.31
C LYS A 92 -8.84 4.10 10.51
N ASP A 93 -7.95 5.08 10.73
CA ASP A 93 -7.11 5.09 11.94
C ASP A 93 -7.94 5.22 13.23
N LYS A 94 -9.01 6.04 13.23
CA LYS A 94 -9.94 6.09 14.37
C LYS A 94 -10.56 4.73 14.64
N TYR A 95 -11.08 4.11 13.59
CA TYR A 95 -11.72 2.80 13.67
C TYR A 95 -10.75 1.72 14.17
N ARG A 96 -9.52 1.68 13.65
CA ARG A 96 -8.46 0.76 14.11
C ARG A 96 -8.20 0.92 15.61
N LEU A 97 -8.11 2.16 16.09
CA LEU A 97 -7.90 2.45 17.50
C LEU A 97 -9.09 1.98 18.37
N ASP A 98 -10.32 2.28 17.96
CA ASP A 98 -11.53 1.83 18.65
C ASP A 98 -11.61 0.29 18.68
N CYS A 99 -11.20 -0.40 17.61
CA CYS A 99 -11.07 -1.86 17.58
C CYS A 99 -10.07 -2.37 18.63
N LEU A 100 -8.89 -1.76 18.74
CA LEU A 100 -7.89 -2.16 19.74
C LEU A 100 -8.41 -1.92 21.16
N ILE A 101 -9.05 -0.79 21.44
CA ILE A 101 -9.65 -0.49 22.75
C ILE A 101 -10.72 -1.54 23.08
N ASN A 102 -11.56 -1.91 22.11
CA ASN A 102 -12.58 -2.95 22.30
C ASN A 102 -11.98 -4.32 22.61
N VAL A 103 -10.86 -4.71 21.97
CA VAL A 103 -10.17 -5.97 22.27
C VAL A 103 -9.75 -6.04 23.74
N VAL A 104 -9.26 -4.93 24.32
CA VAL A 104 -8.91 -4.90 25.75
C VAL A 104 -10.17 -5.01 26.62
N ASN A 105 -11.28 -4.38 26.23
CA ASN A 105 -12.53 -4.37 27.00
C ASN A 105 -13.25 -5.72 27.00
N THR A 106 -13.26 -6.45 25.88
CA THR A 106 -14.07 -7.68 25.73
C THR A 106 -13.27 -8.96 25.81
N HIS A 107 -11.94 -8.92 25.84
CA HIS A 107 -11.03 -10.07 25.77
C HIS A 107 -11.26 -11.02 24.56
N GLU A 108 -12.18 -10.68 23.65
CA GLU A 108 -12.47 -11.41 22.42
C GLU A 108 -12.46 -10.48 21.20
N PRO A 109 -11.94 -10.95 20.05
CA PRO A 109 -11.98 -10.22 18.80
C PRO A 109 -13.41 -10.23 18.25
N LYS A 110 -14.11 -9.10 18.28
CA LYS A 110 -15.38 -8.97 17.54
C LYS A 110 -15.08 -8.93 16.04
N ALA A 111 -15.75 -9.79 15.26
CA ALA A 111 -15.70 -9.75 13.81
C ALA A 111 -16.14 -8.36 13.30
N SER A 112 -15.28 -7.75 12.49
CA SER A 112 -15.30 -6.35 12.06
C SER A 112 -16.48 -5.95 11.15
N ASN A 113 -17.35 -6.87 10.74
CA ASN A 113 -18.23 -6.62 9.60
C ASN A 113 -19.67 -6.18 9.95
N GLY A 114 -20.12 -6.27 11.20
CA GLY A 114 -21.54 -6.07 11.55
C GLY A 114 -21.96 -4.67 12.02
N PHE A 115 -21.04 -3.88 12.58
CA PHE A 115 -21.35 -2.64 13.31
C PHE A 115 -20.96 -1.34 12.56
N VAL A 116 -20.40 -1.41 11.35
CA VAL A 116 -19.49 -0.38 10.81
C VAL A 116 -20.01 0.39 9.60
N ALA A 117 -20.90 -0.20 8.79
CA ALA A 117 -21.32 0.44 7.54
C ALA A 117 -22.03 1.79 7.77
N LYS A 118 -22.87 1.90 8.81
CA LYS A 118 -23.65 3.13 9.07
C LYS A 118 -22.78 4.35 9.42
N PRO A 119 -21.83 4.27 10.38
CA PRO A 119 -20.93 5.40 10.65
C PRO A 119 -20.03 5.80 9.47
N GLU A 120 -19.62 4.83 8.64
CA GLU A 120 -18.78 5.12 7.46
C GLU A 120 -19.56 5.86 6.37
N ASP A 121 -20.79 5.43 6.08
CA ASP A 121 -21.64 6.06 5.07
C ASP A 121 -21.96 7.51 5.43
N GLU A 122 -22.33 7.78 6.69
CA GLU A 122 -22.59 9.14 7.17
C GLU A 122 -21.34 10.02 7.10
N TRP A 123 -20.18 9.48 7.49
CA TRP A 123 -18.91 10.21 7.43
C TRP A 123 -18.51 10.50 5.99
N CYS A 124 -18.63 9.54 5.08
CA CYS A 124 -18.31 9.73 3.67
C CYS A 124 -19.27 10.72 3.00
N ALA A 125 -20.56 10.65 3.29
CA ALA A 125 -21.56 11.60 2.78
C ALA A 125 -21.22 13.04 3.19
N PHE A 126 -20.86 13.25 4.46
CA PHE A 126 -20.46 14.56 4.96
C PHE A 126 -19.20 15.10 4.26
N HIS A 127 -18.31 14.22 3.82
CA HIS A 127 -17.05 14.57 3.14
C HIS A 127 -17.14 14.56 1.61
N ASN A 128 -18.32 14.35 1.03
CA ASN A 128 -18.53 14.21 -0.43
C ASN A 128 -17.69 13.07 -1.03
N LEU A 129 -17.61 11.94 -0.32
CA LEU A 129 -16.88 10.74 -0.72
C LEU A 129 -17.83 9.57 -1.02
N VAL A 130 -17.35 8.66 -1.85
CA VAL A 130 -18.04 7.43 -2.26
C VAL A 130 -17.47 6.24 -1.47
N PRO A 131 -18.18 5.73 -0.43
CA PRO A 131 -17.64 4.69 0.47
C PRO A 131 -17.34 3.38 -0.26
N THR A 132 -18.17 3.00 -1.23
CA THR A 132 -17.95 1.80 -2.04
C THR A 132 -16.67 1.90 -2.89
N ALA A 133 -16.36 3.08 -3.44
CA ALA A 133 -15.12 3.29 -4.19
C ALA A 133 -13.89 3.19 -3.28
N LEU A 134 -13.94 3.79 -2.09
CA LEU A 134 -12.87 3.73 -1.09
C LEU A 134 -12.58 2.28 -0.66
N ASN A 135 -13.62 1.53 -0.29
CA ASN A 135 -13.47 0.13 0.12
C ASN A 135 -12.97 -0.75 -1.03
N TYR A 136 -13.48 -0.56 -2.26
CA TYR A 136 -13.02 -1.30 -3.43
C TYR A 136 -11.55 -1.04 -3.77
N ILE A 137 -11.08 0.21 -3.68
CA ILE A 137 -9.65 0.54 -3.83
C ILE A 137 -8.82 -0.18 -2.76
N SER A 138 -9.29 -0.21 -1.51
CA SER A 138 -8.59 -0.88 -0.41
C SER A 138 -8.47 -2.39 -0.64
N GLU A 139 -9.49 -3.03 -1.21
CA GLU A 139 -9.47 -4.46 -1.55
C GLU A 139 -8.48 -4.76 -2.68
N ILE A 140 -8.56 -4.01 -3.79
CA ILE A 140 -7.64 -4.20 -4.92
C ILE A 140 -6.19 -3.93 -4.50
N TYR A 141 -5.95 -2.96 -3.62
CA TYR A 141 -4.62 -2.69 -3.07
C TYR A 141 -4.03 -3.94 -2.40
N ASP A 142 -4.83 -4.62 -1.58
CA ASP A 142 -4.39 -5.83 -0.88
C ASP A 142 -4.13 -7.00 -1.84
N ASP A 143 -4.95 -7.16 -2.89
CA ASP A 143 -4.74 -8.16 -3.93
C ASP A 143 -3.44 -7.91 -4.72
N ILE A 144 -3.16 -6.65 -5.05
CA ILE A 144 -1.91 -6.25 -5.71
C ILE A 144 -0.72 -6.53 -4.79
N MET A 145 -0.80 -6.14 -3.51
CA MET A 145 0.30 -6.36 -2.57
C MET A 145 0.55 -7.85 -2.34
N GLY A 146 -0.49 -8.67 -2.24
CA GLY A 146 -0.39 -10.12 -2.21
C GLY A 146 0.30 -10.68 -3.46
N THR A 147 -0.02 -10.14 -4.64
CA THR A 147 0.65 -10.49 -5.90
C THR A 147 2.13 -10.09 -5.88
N LEU A 148 2.48 -8.91 -5.37
CA LEU A 148 3.88 -8.48 -5.23
C LEU A 148 4.66 -9.40 -4.29
N HIS A 149 4.09 -9.84 -3.17
CA HIS A 149 4.72 -10.82 -2.26
C HIS A 149 4.84 -12.23 -2.86
N ARG A 150 3.99 -12.58 -3.82
CA ARG A 150 4.08 -13.85 -4.57
C ARG A 150 5.25 -13.88 -5.55
N PHE A 151 5.53 -12.76 -6.20
CA PHE A 151 6.56 -12.64 -7.24
C PHE A 151 7.89 -12.02 -6.74
N ARG A 152 7.85 -11.30 -5.62
CA ARG A 152 8.99 -10.66 -4.93
C ARG A 152 9.95 -9.89 -5.85
N PRO A 153 9.49 -8.81 -6.50
CA PRO A 153 10.38 -7.92 -7.24
C PRO A 153 11.40 -7.28 -6.29
N SER A 154 12.60 -6.95 -6.80
CA SER A 154 13.73 -6.49 -6.00
C SER A 154 13.46 -5.24 -5.15
N PHE A 155 12.56 -4.35 -5.59
CA PHE A 155 12.20 -3.16 -4.82
C PHE A 155 11.41 -3.48 -3.54
N LEU A 156 10.81 -4.67 -3.42
CA LEU A 156 10.03 -5.09 -2.24
C LEU A 156 10.91 -5.33 -1.00
N VAL A 157 12.23 -5.39 -1.18
CA VAL A 157 13.19 -5.59 -0.09
C VAL A 157 13.11 -4.48 0.96
N LYS A 158 12.81 -3.27 0.52
CA LYS A 158 12.63 -2.09 1.37
C LYS A 158 11.41 -1.31 0.88
N ILE A 159 10.42 -1.17 1.75
CA ILE A 159 9.16 -0.50 1.47
C ILE A 159 9.14 0.77 2.32
N ASN A 160 8.93 1.91 1.68
CA ASN A 160 8.72 3.16 2.40
C ASN A 160 7.30 3.17 2.97
N PRO A 161 7.10 3.68 4.20
CA PRO A 161 5.78 3.80 4.79
C PRO A 161 4.88 4.69 3.91
N PRO A 162 3.56 4.44 3.87
CA PRO A 162 2.63 5.28 3.12
C PRO A 162 2.74 6.76 3.50
N MET A 163 2.70 7.63 2.50
CA MET A 163 2.90 9.07 2.68
C MET A 163 1.78 9.73 3.50
N TYR A 164 0.60 9.09 3.60
CA TYR A 164 -0.50 9.60 4.43
C TYR A 164 -0.19 9.64 5.94
N LEU A 165 0.91 8.99 6.35
CA LEU A 165 1.43 9.07 7.72
C LEU A 165 2.13 10.42 8.01
N GLN A 166 2.37 11.26 6.98
CA GLN A 166 2.88 12.64 7.08
C GLN A 166 1.82 13.60 6.49
N PRO A 167 1.11 14.45 7.27
CA PRO A 167 1.61 15.27 8.36
C PRO A 167 0.83 15.13 9.69
N SER A 168 1.35 15.77 10.75
CA SER A 168 0.82 15.75 12.11
C SER A 168 -0.42 16.63 12.35
N GLU A 169 -0.68 17.61 11.47
CA GLU A 169 -1.76 18.58 11.64
C GLU A 169 -2.39 18.94 10.28
N PHE A 170 -3.68 18.64 10.11
CA PHE A 170 -4.48 19.17 9.01
C PHE A 170 -4.73 20.66 9.27
N HIS A 171 -4.02 21.53 8.55
CA HIS A 171 -4.19 22.97 8.68
C HIS A 171 -5.45 23.36 7.90
N HIS A 172 -6.55 23.56 8.61
CA HIS A 172 -7.77 24.07 8.00
C HIS A 172 -8.19 25.39 8.68
N MET A 173 -8.63 26.34 7.86
CA MET A 173 -9.38 27.53 8.27
C MET A 173 -10.80 27.42 7.70
N CYS A 174 -11.82 27.40 8.57
CA CYS A 174 -13.21 27.25 8.11
C CYS A 174 -13.74 28.62 7.73
N LEU A 175 -13.94 28.82 6.44
CA LEU A 175 -15.00 29.72 6.00
C LEU A 175 -16.30 28.92 6.21
N ARG A 176 -17.09 29.30 7.22
CA ARG A 176 -18.43 28.73 7.45
C ARG A 176 -19.16 28.64 6.11
N HIS A 177 -19.88 27.53 5.90
CA HIS A 177 -20.90 27.37 4.86
C HIS A 177 -21.71 28.66 4.72
N GLU A 178 -21.41 29.47 3.70
CA GLU A 178 -22.45 30.26 3.06
C GLU A 178 -23.25 29.23 2.28
N VAL A 179 -24.39 28.85 2.85
CA VAL A 179 -25.47 28.23 2.09
C VAL A 179 -25.71 29.20 0.94
N LEU A 180 -25.30 28.81 -0.27
CA LEU A 180 -25.76 29.46 -1.49
C LEU A 180 -27.26 29.14 -1.60
N GLU A 181 -28.07 29.88 -0.85
CA GLU A 181 -29.46 30.04 -1.22
C GLU A 181 -29.45 30.72 -2.58
N LEU A 182 -30.01 29.99 -3.55
CA LEU A 182 -30.29 30.42 -4.90
C LEU A 182 -30.81 31.86 -4.89
N GLU A 183 -30.12 32.72 -5.63
CA GLU A 183 -30.34 34.17 -5.74
C GLU A 183 -31.81 34.59 -5.62
N ASN A 184 -32.13 35.42 -4.61
CA ASN A 184 -33.29 36.28 -4.65
C ASN A 184 -32.85 37.74 -4.46
N VAL A 185 -32.60 38.37 -5.61
CA VAL A 185 -32.82 39.77 -5.98
C VAL A 185 -33.08 40.78 -4.84
N ASN A 186 -32.20 41.79 -4.75
CA ASN A 186 -32.30 43.10 -4.09
C ASN A 186 -31.97 43.20 -2.59
N SER A 187 -30.77 43.69 -2.26
CA SER A 187 -30.58 44.86 -1.37
C SER A 187 -29.13 45.37 -1.35
N LEU A 188 -28.99 46.69 -1.25
CA LEU A 188 -27.75 47.50 -1.32
C LEU A 188 -26.83 47.31 -0.10
N PRO A 189 -25.51 47.62 -0.21
CA PRO A 189 -24.56 47.44 0.88
C PRO A 189 -24.65 48.57 1.92
N LEU A 190 -24.76 48.22 3.20
CA LEU A 190 -24.54 49.12 4.33
C LEU A 190 -23.27 48.68 5.05
N GLU A 191 -22.33 49.61 5.17
CA GLU A 191 -21.11 49.47 5.95
C GLU A 191 -21.43 49.43 7.44
N ALA A 192 -20.79 48.51 8.18
CA ALA A 192 -20.65 48.58 9.62
C ALA A 192 -19.40 47.82 10.09
N GLU A 193 -18.36 48.60 10.31
CA GLU A 193 -17.41 48.58 11.43
C GLU A 193 -16.99 47.25 12.09
N ASN A 194 -15.66 47.09 12.11
CA ASN A 194 -14.88 46.13 12.88
C ASN A 194 -15.28 46.07 14.36
N SER A 195 -15.56 44.87 14.86
CA SER A 195 -15.23 44.53 16.26
C SER A 195 -14.90 43.05 16.42
N HIS A 196 -13.69 42.81 16.92
CA HIS A 196 -13.21 41.65 17.67
C HIS A 196 -14.00 40.33 17.55
N LEU A 197 -13.50 39.42 16.70
CA LEU A 197 -13.68 37.98 16.94
C LEU A 197 -12.40 37.22 16.61
N ASP A 198 -11.35 37.60 17.31
CA ASP A 198 -10.07 36.90 17.35
C ASP A 198 -10.16 35.84 18.47
N SER A 199 -10.91 34.77 18.23
CA SER A 199 -10.84 33.55 19.03
C SER A 199 -11.04 32.31 18.15
N HIS A 200 -9.96 31.53 18.04
CA HIS A 200 -9.90 30.12 17.68
C HIS A 200 -10.94 29.58 16.67
N ARG A 201 -10.65 29.69 15.36
CA ARG A 201 -11.34 28.91 14.32
C ARG A 201 -10.53 27.69 13.88
N ARG A 202 -10.44 26.67 14.74
CA ARG A 202 -10.07 25.30 14.34
C ARG A 202 -11.37 24.50 14.19
N CYS A 203 -11.83 24.26 12.96
CA CYS A 203 -12.98 23.39 12.70
C CYS A 203 -12.47 21.97 12.42
N ALA A 204 -13.12 20.97 13.00
CA ALA A 204 -12.87 19.55 12.72
C ALA A 204 -13.77 19.01 11.58
N ALA A 205 -14.57 19.88 10.95
CA ALA A 205 -15.74 19.47 10.19
C ALA A 205 -15.62 19.69 8.66
N THR A 206 -14.43 19.89 8.11
CA THR A 206 -14.11 19.73 6.66
C THR A 206 -12.66 20.20 6.47
N PRO A 207 -11.67 19.31 6.42
CA PRO A 207 -10.29 19.74 6.29
C PRO A 207 -9.94 20.00 4.83
N TYR A 208 -9.31 21.14 4.62
CA TYR A 208 -8.48 21.42 3.46
C TYR A 208 -7.21 20.57 3.59
N VAL A 209 -6.97 19.69 2.61
CA VAL A 209 -5.67 19.01 2.46
C VAL A 209 -4.77 19.92 1.61
N SER A 210 -3.70 20.42 2.23
CA SER A 210 -2.77 21.32 1.55
C SER A 210 -2.03 20.59 0.43
N PRO A 211 -1.64 21.27 -0.66
CA PRO A 211 -0.78 20.68 -1.69
C PRO A 211 0.60 20.20 -1.18
N ALA A 212 1.00 20.62 0.02
CA ALA A 212 2.20 20.14 0.71
C ALA A 212 1.95 18.86 1.53
N ASP A 213 0.70 18.54 1.85
CA ASP A 213 0.34 17.37 2.65
C ASP A 213 0.49 16.07 1.84
N PHE A 214 0.68 14.96 2.54
CA PHE A 214 0.83 13.62 1.97
C PHE A 214 1.94 13.48 0.92
N GLY A 215 2.92 14.40 0.94
CA GLY A 215 3.99 14.47 -0.05
C GLY A 215 3.48 14.61 -1.49
N THR A 216 2.31 15.21 -1.67
CA THR A 216 1.62 15.33 -2.95
C THR A 216 2.52 15.91 -4.04
N THR A 217 3.33 16.93 -3.70
CA THR A 217 4.31 17.52 -4.63
C THR A 217 5.31 16.49 -5.18
N THR A 218 5.79 15.57 -4.36
CA THR A 218 6.71 14.51 -4.77
C THR A 218 5.99 13.50 -5.67
N VAL A 219 4.81 13.06 -5.26
CA VAL A 219 3.99 12.09 -6.03
C VAL A 219 3.66 12.64 -7.41
N VAL A 220 3.26 13.91 -7.52
CA VAL A 220 2.96 14.56 -8.80
C VAL A 220 4.19 14.64 -9.70
N LYS A 221 5.36 15.00 -9.14
CA LYS A 221 6.62 15.04 -9.90
C LYS A 221 7.01 13.66 -10.43
N THR A 222 6.89 12.63 -9.59
CA THR A 222 7.16 11.23 -9.98
C THR A 222 6.17 10.79 -11.06
N LEU A 223 4.87 11.01 -10.87
CA LEU A 223 3.83 10.67 -11.84
C LEU A 223 4.09 11.30 -13.21
N LYS A 224 4.38 12.60 -13.27
CA LYS A 224 4.68 13.31 -14.52
C LYS A 224 5.91 12.72 -15.21
N THR A 225 6.94 12.42 -14.44
CA THR A 225 8.19 11.83 -14.95
C THR A 225 7.94 10.45 -15.54
N LEU A 226 7.23 9.57 -14.82
CA LEU A 226 6.93 8.22 -15.27
C LEU A 226 5.99 8.20 -16.49
N ILE A 227 4.96 9.05 -16.51
CA ILE A 227 4.07 9.19 -17.68
C ILE A 227 4.86 9.66 -18.91
N LYS A 228 5.79 10.62 -18.73
CA LYS A 228 6.67 11.07 -19.81
C LYS A 228 7.56 9.93 -20.30
N GLU A 229 8.17 9.19 -19.38
CA GLU A 229 9.02 8.04 -19.69
C GLU A 229 8.27 6.99 -20.50
N MET A 230 7.09 6.54 -20.03
CA MET A 230 6.24 5.55 -20.71
C MET A 230 5.86 6.01 -22.13
N LYS A 231 5.55 7.30 -22.31
CA LYS A 231 5.29 7.89 -23.64
C LYS A 231 6.52 7.91 -24.53
N THR A 232 7.70 8.23 -23.98
CA THR A 232 8.96 8.28 -24.74
C THR A 232 9.51 6.91 -25.09
N GLN A 233 9.38 5.90 -24.23
CA GLN A 233 9.76 4.51 -24.53
C GLN A 233 8.86 3.94 -25.63
N SER A 234 7.56 4.24 -25.57
CA SER A 234 6.62 3.96 -26.65
C SER A 234 6.94 4.69 -27.96
N ALA A 235 7.75 5.75 -27.94
CA ALA A 235 8.21 6.48 -29.13
C ALA A 235 9.59 6.02 -29.61
N ALA A 236 10.50 5.64 -28.70
CA ALA A 236 11.81 5.10 -29.01
C ALA A 236 11.71 3.69 -29.62
N ASP A 237 10.84 2.82 -29.09
CA ASP A 237 10.54 1.51 -29.70
C ASP A 237 9.96 1.67 -31.13
N ARG A 238 9.31 2.81 -31.45
CA ARG A 238 8.88 3.15 -32.83
C ARG A 238 10.04 3.51 -33.76
N VAL A 239 11.13 4.08 -33.23
CA VAL A 239 12.34 4.45 -34.01
C VAL A 239 13.20 3.22 -34.22
N THR A 240 13.45 2.42 -33.18
CA THR A 240 14.23 1.17 -33.27
C THR A 240 13.57 0.17 -34.21
N TYR A 241 12.24 0.09 -34.23
CA TYR A 241 11.52 -0.73 -35.21
C TYR A 241 11.65 -0.18 -36.64
N ARG A 242 11.63 1.15 -36.83
CA ARG A 242 11.93 1.76 -38.13
C ARG A 242 13.33 1.40 -38.62
N GLU A 243 14.32 1.38 -37.73
CA GLU A 243 15.71 1.06 -38.07
C GLU A 243 15.94 -0.45 -38.29
N LEU A 244 15.32 -1.33 -37.49
CA LEU A 244 15.40 -2.78 -37.66
C LEU A 244 14.62 -3.31 -38.88
N VAL A 245 13.57 -2.62 -39.29
CA VAL A 245 12.81 -2.92 -40.53
C VAL A 245 13.40 -2.21 -41.76
N HIS A 246 14.30 -1.23 -41.59
CA HIS A 246 15.03 -0.57 -42.69
C HIS A 246 16.52 -0.93 -42.71
N GLY A 247 16.82 -2.22 -42.61
CA GLY A 247 18.00 -2.78 -43.28
C GLY A 247 17.76 -2.77 -44.79
N TYR A 248 18.07 -1.64 -45.43
CA TYR A 248 17.91 -1.26 -46.84
C TYR A 248 16.60 -0.54 -47.23
N VAL A 249 16.83 0.64 -47.83
CA VAL A 249 15.95 1.49 -48.68
C VAL A 249 15.32 2.72 -48.00
N GLN A 250 15.45 3.85 -48.72
CA GLN A 250 14.96 5.21 -48.49
C GLN A 250 13.43 5.31 -48.26
N PRO A 251 12.92 6.46 -47.74
CA PRO A 251 11.55 6.58 -47.24
C PRO A 251 10.51 6.65 -48.37
N ALA A 252 9.67 5.63 -48.50
CA ALA A 252 8.50 5.65 -49.37
C ALA A 252 7.21 5.60 -48.52
N LEU A 253 6.38 6.64 -48.65
CA LEU A 253 5.04 6.76 -48.06
C LEU A 253 4.03 5.72 -48.62
N GLU A 254 4.44 4.93 -49.62
CA GLU A 254 3.57 4.10 -50.48
C GLU A 254 2.97 2.86 -49.80
N ASN A 255 3.43 2.48 -48.60
CA ASN A 255 3.01 1.22 -47.96
C ASN A 255 1.92 1.38 -46.89
N GLU A 256 1.51 2.60 -46.52
CA GLU A 256 0.43 2.81 -45.55
C GLU A 256 -0.94 2.86 -46.24
N MET A 257 -1.95 2.23 -45.65
CA MET A 257 -3.32 2.23 -46.18
C MET A 257 -3.91 3.65 -46.19
N CYS A 258 -4.52 4.04 -47.31
CA CYS A 258 -5.23 5.31 -47.44
C CYS A 258 -6.51 5.29 -46.60
N VAL A 259 -6.56 6.09 -45.53
CA VAL A 259 -7.75 6.19 -44.65
C VAL A 259 -8.98 6.71 -45.39
N PHE A 260 -8.79 7.62 -46.36
CA PHE A 260 -9.88 8.12 -47.19
C PHE A 260 -10.44 7.04 -48.12
N PHE A 261 -9.60 6.13 -48.62
CA PHE A 261 -10.05 5.00 -49.44
C PHE A 261 -10.80 3.98 -48.60
N LEU A 262 -10.30 3.65 -47.40
CA LEU A 262 -10.99 2.79 -46.44
C LEU A 262 -12.39 3.31 -46.10
N ASN A 263 -12.54 4.63 -46.02
CA ASN A 263 -13.81 5.29 -45.74
C ASN A 263 -14.63 5.63 -47.02
N GLY A 264 -14.22 5.14 -48.19
CA GLY A 264 -14.95 5.33 -49.46
C GLY A 264 -14.95 6.77 -50.02
N SER A 265 -14.06 7.64 -49.53
CA SER A 265 -14.00 9.09 -49.85
C SER A 265 -12.73 9.52 -50.59
N CYS A 266 -11.84 8.59 -50.97
CA CYS A 266 -10.66 8.93 -51.76
C CYS A 266 -11.03 9.23 -53.22
N ASN A 267 -10.64 10.42 -53.71
CA ASN A 267 -10.85 10.86 -55.09
C ASN A 267 -9.56 10.82 -55.95
N ARG A 268 -8.44 10.34 -55.40
CA ARG A 268 -7.14 10.32 -56.08
C ARG A 268 -6.89 9.04 -56.90
N GLY A 269 -7.76 8.03 -56.78
CA GLY A 269 -7.62 6.78 -57.54
C GLY A 269 -6.20 6.20 -57.45
N ASP A 270 -5.66 5.73 -58.57
CA ASP A 270 -4.31 5.15 -58.65
C ASP A 270 -3.17 6.18 -58.49
N THR A 271 -3.49 7.48 -58.46
CA THR A 271 -2.53 8.56 -58.18
C THR A 271 -2.38 8.85 -56.68
N CYS A 272 -3.05 8.09 -55.82
CA CYS A 272 -2.94 8.25 -54.39
C CYS A 272 -1.57 7.76 -53.88
N HIS A 273 -0.86 8.61 -53.15
CA HIS A 273 0.42 8.25 -52.52
C HIS A 273 0.30 7.21 -51.39
N PHE A 274 -0.93 6.84 -51.01
CA PHE A 274 -1.22 5.86 -49.97
C PHE A 274 -1.93 4.65 -50.58
N SER A 275 -1.66 3.46 -50.05
CA SER A 275 -2.12 2.21 -50.63
C SER A 275 -3.65 2.06 -50.56
N HIS A 276 -4.25 1.66 -51.69
CA HIS A 276 -5.65 1.25 -51.81
C HIS A 276 -5.82 -0.28 -51.71
N SER A 277 -4.76 -1.02 -51.36
CA SER A 277 -4.85 -2.45 -51.13
C SER A 277 -5.52 -2.75 -49.79
N SER A 278 -6.49 -3.66 -49.78
CA SER A 278 -7.13 -4.16 -48.56
C SER A 278 -6.17 -4.91 -47.62
N ARG A 279 -4.97 -5.26 -48.11
CA ARG A 279 -3.90 -5.92 -47.35
C ARG A 279 -2.86 -4.94 -46.78
N ALA A 280 -2.95 -3.64 -47.10
CA ALA A 280 -2.02 -2.66 -46.57
C ALA A 280 -2.27 -2.43 -45.06
N PRO A 281 -1.22 -2.20 -44.25
CA PRO A 281 -1.37 -1.90 -42.83
C PRO A 281 -2.12 -0.58 -42.64
N ARG A 282 -3.11 -0.58 -41.75
CA ARG A 282 -3.80 0.64 -41.32
C ARG A 282 -2.83 1.52 -40.52
N PRO A 283 -2.82 2.85 -40.74
CA PRO A 283 -2.04 3.75 -39.92
C PRO A 283 -2.50 3.68 -38.45
N ILE A 284 -1.55 3.76 -37.52
CA ILE A 284 -1.80 3.55 -36.08
C ILE A 284 -2.63 4.70 -35.49
N CYS A 285 -3.56 4.37 -34.60
CA CYS A 285 -4.38 5.38 -33.94
C CYS A 285 -3.56 6.17 -32.92
N LYS A 286 -3.35 7.46 -33.19
CA LYS A 286 -2.66 8.38 -32.27
C LYS A 286 -3.36 8.59 -30.92
N PHE A 287 -4.65 8.26 -30.83
CA PHE A 287 -5.46 8.44 -29.63
C PHE A 287 -5.61 7.16 -28.80
N PHE A 288 -5.29 5.99 -29.36
CA PHE A 288 -5.48 4.70 -28.70
C PHE A 288 -4.67 4.58 -27.41
N LEU A 289 -3.39 4.97 -27.45
CA LEU A 289 -2.47 4.95 -26.29
C LEU A 289 -2.52 6.22 -25.43
N THR A 290 -3.54 7.06 -25.60
CA THR A 290 -3.73 8.22 -24.73
C THR A 290 -4.52 7.79 -23.49
N LEU A 291 -4.35 8.49 -22.37
CA LEU A 291 -5.14 8.31 -21.13
C LEU A 291 -6.67 8.46 -21.31
N GLN A 292 -7.16 8.78 -22.51
CA GLN A 292 -8.59 8.83 -22.83
C GLN A 292 -9.06 7.63 -23.64
N GLY A 293 -8.13 6.82 -24.14
CA GLY A 293 -8.38 5.81 -25.15
C GLY A 293 -8.87 6.42 -26.47
N CYS A 294 -8.98 5.60 -27.50
CA CYS A 294 -9.69 5.99 -28.70
C CYS A 294 -11.20 5.88 -28.46
N ARG A 295 -11.92 7.00 -28.56
CA ARG A 295 -13.39 7.03 -28.41
C ARG A 295 -14.14 6.20 -29.47
N ASN A 296 -13.48 5.88 -30.58
CA ASN A 296 -14.07 5.10 -31.66
C ASN A 296 -13.93 3.57 -31.46
N GLY A 297 -13.23 3.13 -30.40
CA GLY A 297 -13.10 1.71 -30.05
C GLY A 297 -12.65 0.84 -31.23
N ASN A 298 -13.25 -0.34 -31.38
CA ASN A 298 -12.96 -1.27 -32.48
C ASN A 298 -13.42 -0.75 -33.86
N SER A 299 -14.25 0.30 -33.88
CA SER A 299 -14.73 0.96 -35.10
C SER A 299 -13.79 2.07 -35.59
N CYS A 300 -12.61 2.21 -34.97
CA CYS A 300 -11.62 3.18 -35.40
C CYS A 300 -11.05 2.83 -36.78
N SER A 301 -11.03 3.81 -37.69
CA SER A 301 -10.39 3.67 -39.02
C SER A 301 -8.87 3.51 -38.94
N PHE A 302 -8.27 3.77 -37.77
CA PHE A 302 -6.84 3.63 -37.51
C PHE A 302 -6.58 2.35 -36.70
N SER A 303 -5.42 1.71 -36.89
CA SER A 303 -5.08 0.46 -36.20
C SER A 303 -4.96 0.65 -34.68
N HIS A 304 -5.60 -0.24 -33.92
CA HIS A 304 -5.41 -0.45 -32.48
C HIS A 304 -4.61 -1.72 -32.19
N ASP A 305 -4.25 -2.49 -33.23
CA ASP A 305 -3.39 -3.66 -33.10
C ASP A 305 -1.94 -3.19 -32.96
N SER A 306 -1.55 -2.86 -31.73
CA SER A 306 -0.16 -2.87 -31.33
C SER A 306 0.29 -4.33 -31.27
N GLY A 307 0.73 -4.88 -32.41
CA GLY A 307 1.20 -6.26 -32.51
C GLY A 307 2.21 -6.61 -31.42
N SER A 308 1.85 -7.56 -30.55
CA SER A 308 2.64 -8.66 -29.97
C SER A 308 4.10 -8.47 -29.50
N LEU A 309 4.67 -7.26 -29.37
CA LEU A 309 6.13 -7.12 -29.13
C LEU A 309 6.52 -6.14 -28.01
N VAL A 310 5.62 -5.87 -27.06
CA VAL A 310 5.89 -5.00 -25.89
C VAL A 310 6.82 -5.67 -24.83
N SER A 311 7.47 -6.79 -25.15
CA SER A 311 8.01 -7.70 -24.11
C SER A 311 9.49 -7.52 -23.73
N SER A 312 10.28 -6.65 -24.37
CA SER A 312 11.73 -6.60 -24.10
C SER A 312 12.29 -5.29 -23.55
N SER A 313 11.73 -4.11 -23.88
CA SER A 313 12.37 -2.84 -23.51
C SER A 313 11.78 -2.15 -22.26
N ILE A 314 10.46 -2.26 -22.04
CA ILE A 314 9.76 -1.47 -20.98
C ILE A 314 10.08 -1.97 -19.56
N THR A 315 10.49 -3.23 -19.40
CA THR A 315 10.61 -3.92 -18.10
C THR A 315 12.02 -4.37 -17.74
N SER A 316 13.07 -3.91 -18.44
CA SER A 316 14.44 -4.32 -18.12
C SER A 316 14.79 -3.88 -16.69
N GLY A 317 14.81 -4.82 -15.74
CA GLY A 317 15.13 -4.58 -14.34
C GLY A 317 13.93 -4.59 -13.38
N ILE A 318 12.77 -4.05 -13.80
CA ILE A 318 11.57 -3.80 -12.95
C ILE A 318 11.02 -5.09 -12.29
N CYS A 319 11.20 -6.22 -12.96
CA CYS A 319 10.74 -7.54 -12.50
C CYS A 319 11.90 -8.47 -12.10
N SER A 320 13.09 -7.92 -11.82
CA SER A 320 14.20 -8.74 -11.34
C SER A 320 13.82 -9.31 -9.98
N GLN A 321 13.90 -10.63 -9.88
CA GLN A 321 13.65 -11.31 -8.61
C GLN A 321 14.72 -10.87 -7.60
N GLU A 322 14.32 -10.75 -6.33
CA GLU A 322 15.28 -10.49 -5.25
C GLU A 322 16.41 -11.54 -5.22
N ASN A 323 17.59 -11.13 -4.76
CA ASN A 323 18.73 -12.03 -4.61
C ASN A 323 18.48 -13.07 -3.50
N ARG A 324 19.15 -14.22 -3.61
CA ARG A 324 19.09 -15.29 -2.58
C ARG A 324 19.55 -14.78 -1.21
N ALA A 325 19.12 -15.47 -0.15
CA ALA A 325 19.56 -15.21 1.21
C ALA A 325 21.09 -15.22 1.31
N THR A 326 21.65 -14.26 2.06
CA THR A 326 23.08 -14.18 2.36
C THR A 326 23.28 -14.11 3.88
N SER A 327 24.45 -14.51 4.39
CA SER A 327 24.78 -14.40 5.82
C SER A 327 24.60 -12.98 6.40
N VAL A 328 24.67 -11.94 5.55
CA VAL A 328 24.41 -10.54 5.92
C VAL A 328 22.97 -10.32 6.41
N CYS A 329 22.01 -11.14 5.96
CA CYS A 329 20.61 -11.08 6.39
C CYS A 329 20.44 -11.31 7.89
N CYS A 330 21.30 -12.10 8.52
CA CYS A 330 21.25 -12.36 9.97
C CYS A 330 21.54 -11.09 10.78
N LYS A 331 22.45 -10.21 10.32
CA LYS A 331 22.74 -8.94 11.00
C LYS A 331 21.56 -7.97 10.97
N ARG A 332 20.71 -8.04 9.94
CA ARG A 332 19.51 -7.18 9.82
C ARG A 332 18.42 -7.55 10.82
N LEU A 333 18.38 -8.81 11.25
CA LEU A 333 17.42 -9.30 12.26
C LEU A 333 17.80 -8.87 13.69
N LEU A 334 19.08 -8.60 13.93
CA LEU A 334 19.59 -8.29 15.25
C LEU A 334 19.50 -6.79 15.58
N PRO A 335 19.41 -6.42 16.87
CA PRO A 335 19.49 -5.02 17.30
C PRO A 335 20.84 -4.40 16.92
N ALA A 336 20.82 -3.19 16.33
CA ALA A 336 22.02 -2.54 15.79
C ALA A 336 23.10 -2.19 16.84
N ALA A 337 22.72 -2.00 18.11
CA ALA A 337 23.61 -1.57 19.19
C ALA A 337 24.04 -2.72 20.14
N GLY A 338 23.61 -3.96 19.91
CA GLY A 338 23.79 -5.04 20.90
C GLY A 338 23.04 -4.82 22.21
N ASP A 339 22.21 -3.78 22.28
CA ASP A 339 21.39 -3.40 23.43
C ASP A 339 19.92 -3.66 23.14
N GLY A 340 19.17 -3.99 24.19
CA GLY A 340 17.78 -4.45 24.12
C GLY A 340 17.62 -5.96 24.12
N HIS A 341 16.44 -6.41 24.56
CA HIS A 341 16.06 -7.80 24.67
C HIS A 341 15.31 -8.26 23.42
N ILE A 342 15.46 -9.54 23.10
CA ILE A 342 14.75 -10.20 22.01
C ILE A 342 13.71 -11.15 22.62
N LEU A 343 12.46 -10.99 22.19
CA LEU A 343 11.40 -11.94 22.48
C LEU A 343 11.15 -12.79 21.24
N VAL A 344 11.23 -14.11 21.36
CA VAL A 344 10.92 -15.07 20.30
C VAL A 344 9.65 -15.80 20.68
N MET A 345 8.61 -15.71 19.84
CA MET A 345 7.33 -16.35 20.06
C MET A 345 7.07 -17.42 19.00
N ASN A 346 6.30 -18.44 19.39
CA ASN A 346 5.87 -19.54 18.53
C ASN A 346 7.01 -20.40 17.95
N ASP A 347 8.19 -20.38 18.58
CA ASP A 347 9.29 -21.29 18.26
C ASP A 347 9.02 -22.66 18.88
N LYS A 348 8.31 -23.53 18.13
CA LYS A 348 7.90 -24.85 18.62
C LYS A 348 9.09 -25.70 19.05
N SER A 349 10.13 -25.76 18.24
CA SER A 349 11.27 -26.67 18.44
C SER A 349 12.41 -26.05 19.25
N LEU A 350 12.33 -24.76 19.60
CA LEU A 350 13.41 -23.94 20.17
C LEU A 350 14.66 -23.83 19.28
N GLN A 351 14.67 -24.43 18.09
CA GLN A 351 15.85 -24.48 17.23
C GLN A 351 16.25 -23.09 16.77
N PHE A 352 15.27 -22.24 16.45
CA PHE A 352 15.52 -20.87 16.03
C PHE A 352 16.14 -20.04 17.16
N ALA A 353 15.53 -20.04 18.34
CA ALA A 353 16.03 -19.35 19.52
C ALA A 353 17.43 -19.85 19.93
N CYS A 354 17.68 -21.16 19.90
CA CYS A 354 18.98 -21.73 20.22
C CYS A 354 20.05 -21.32 19.21
N LYS A 355 19.74 -21.30 17.91
CA LYS A 355 20.68 -20.84 16.89
C LYS A 355 20.96 -19.34 16.99
N LEU A 356 19.96 -18.55 17.42
CA LEU A 356 20.11 -17.12 17.64
C LEU A 356 21.15 -16.81 18.74
N CYS A 357 21.28 -17.66 19.75
CA CYS A 357 22.31 -17.56 20.80
C CYS A 357 23.75 -17.57 20.27
N ASN A 358 23.99 -18.07 19.05
CA ASN A 358 25.32 -17.99 18.42
C ASN A 358 25.67 -16.57 17.96
N TYR A 359 24.68 -15.70 17.79
CA TYR A 359 24.83 -14.36 17.21
C TYR A 359 24.46 -13.24 18.17
N TYR A 360 23.80 -13.55 19.29
CA TYR A 360 23.34 -12.59 20.28
C TYR A 360 23.44 -13.14 21.69
N ASP A 361 23.57 -12.25 22.68
CA ASP A 361 23.71 -12.62 24.09
C ASP A 361 22.50 -13.45 24.56
N PRO A 362 22.68 -14.73 24.96
CA PRO A 362 21.59 -15.60 25.39
C PRO A 362 20.79 -15.04 26.57
N THR A 363 21.43 -14.26 27.46
CA THR A 363 20.77 -13.68 28.64
C THR A 363 19.74 -12.61 28.28
N LYS A 364 19.83 -12.07 27.05
CA LYS A 364 18.92 -11.07 26.49
C LYS A 364 17.84 -11.69 25.58
N ILE A 365 17.83 -13.01 25.40
CA ILE A 365 16.84 -13.72 24.59
C ILE A 365 15.81 -14.39 25.50
N ILE A 366 14.54 -14.19 25.19
CA ILE A 366 13.40 -14.84 25.84
C ILE A 366 12.63 -15.60 24.76
N ALA A 367 12.54 -16.92 24.87
CA ALA A 367 11.83 -17.77 23.92
C ALA A 367 10.52 -18.29 24.54
N CYS A 368 9.44 -18.30 23.76
CA CYS A 368 8.14 -18.81 24.15
C CYS A 368 7.76 -20.03 23.30
N THR A 369 7.45 -21.15 23.94
CA THR A 369 6.99 -22.38 23.28
C THR A 369 5.50 -22.60 23.54
N PRO A 370 4.70 -23.01 22.53
CA PRO A 370 3.28 -23.27 22.70
C PRO A 370 2.99 -24.55 23.52
N GLY A 371 3.91 -25.52 23.53
CA GLY A 371 3.80 -26.75 24.31
C GLY A 371 5.01 -27.00 25.21
N PRO A 372 4.94 -28.04 26.07
CA PRO A 372 6.05 -28.43 26.93
C PRO A 372 7.17 -29.02 26.07
N HIS A 373 8.40 -28.57 26.31
CA HIS A 373 9.60 -29.09 25.63
C HIS A 373 10.67 -29.45 26.64
N SER A 374 11.25 -30.65 26.52
CA SER A 374 12.46 -31.01 27.25
C SER A 374 13.64 -30.29 26.58
N PHE A 375 14.23 -29.34 27.30
CA PHE A 375 15.36 -28.54 26.86
C PHE A 375 16.57 -28.87 27.74
N GLU A 376 17.63 -29.39 27.14
CA GLU A 376 18.94 -29.52 27.79
C GLU A 376 19.78 -28.29 27.43
N SER A 377 20.22 -27.56 28.44
CA SER A 377 20.99 -26.33 28.24
C SER A 377 22.46 -26.66 28.01
N ASP A 378 22.97 -26.23 26.86
CA ASP A 378 24.40 -26.32 26.51
C ASP A 378 25.15 -25.03 26.88
N SER A 379 26.48 -25.03 26.68
CA SER A 379 27.33 -23.86 26.94
C SER A 379 26.93 -22.60 26.16
N VAL A 380 26.40 -22.77 24.94
CA VAL A 380 25.97 -21.68 24.03
C VAL A 380 24.63 -21.08 24.46
N THR A 381 23.71 -21.91 24.96
CA THR A 381 22.37 -21.47 25.36
C THR A 381 22.29 -21.06 26.83
N LYS A 382 23.43 -21.08 27.52
CA LYS A 382 23.52 -20.76 28.94
C LYS A 382 23.05 -19.32 29.20
N GLY A 383 21.85 -19.18 29.77
CA GLY A 383 21.22 -17.89 30.05
C GLY A 383 19.95 -17.60 29.25
N LEU A 384 19.65 -18.41 28.22
CA LEU A 384 18.39 -18.35 27.48
C LEU A 384 17.22 -18.59 28.43
N LYS A 385 16.26 -17.65 28.44
CA LYS A 385 15.03 -17.78 29.24
C LYS A 385 13.93 -18.38 28.39
N ILE A 386 13.31 -19.44 28.87
CA ILE A 386 12.24 -20.15 28.14
C ILE A 386 10.93 -20.05 28.94
N LEU A 387 9.88 -19.55 28.29
CA LEU A 387 8.51 -19.54 28.79
C LEU A 387 7.73 -20.63 28.05
N GLN A 388 7.32 -21.68 28.76
CA GLN A 388 6.62 -22.82 28.15
C GLN A 388 5.10 -22.69 28.29
N ASN A 389 4.38 -23.51 27.51
CA ASN A 389 2.91 -23.63 27.51
C ASN A 389 2.18 -22.34 27.12
N LEU A 390 2.76 -21.53 26.24
CA LEU A 390 2.15 -20.30 25.74
C LEU A 390 1.49 -20.53 24.38
N ALA A 391 0.37 -21.25 24.37
CA ALA A 391 -0.36 -21.54 23.12
C ALA A 391 -1.09 -20.29 22.57
N ASP A 392 -1.67 -19.46 23.44
CA ASP A 392 -2.27 -18.17 23.06
C ASP A 392 -1.32 -17.02 23.45
N PRO A 393 -0.87 -16.19 22.48
CA PRO A 393 0.03 -15.09 22.76
C PRO A 393 -0.55 -14.05 23.73
N SER A 394 -1.88 -13.91 23.81
CA SER A 394 -2.58 -12.92 24.66
C SER A 394 -2.20 -13.03 26.14
N TYR A 395 -1.94 -14.23 26.66
CA TYR A 395 -1.56 -14.47 28.05
C TYR A 395 -0.26 -13.76 28.46
N LEU A 396 0.67 -13.54 27.52
CA LEU A 396 1.90 -12.80 27.79
C LEU A 396 1.63 -11.31 28.08
N PHE A 397 0.55 -10.77 27.50
CA PHE A 397 0.22 -9.34 27.55
C PHE A 397 -0.69 -8.99 28.72
N ILE A 398 -1.59 -9.89 29.12
CA ILE A 398 -2.52 -9.72 30.25
C ILE A 398 -1.78 -9.89 31.59
N GLY A 399 -0.67 -10.64 31.61
CA GLY A 399 0.09 -10.92 32.83
C GLY A 399 -0.47 -12.09 33.63
N GLY A 400 0.19 -12.44 34.75
CA GLY A 400 -0.10 -13.63 35.54
C GLY A 400 1.10 -14.58 35.61
N GLU A 401 0.87 -15.89 35.51
CA GLU A 401 1.92 -16.93 35.54
C GLU A 401 2.94 -16.79 34.40
N HIS A 402 2.52 -16.22 33.27
CA HIS A 402 3.36 -16.03 32.07
C HIS A 402 3.94 -14.61 31.98
N LYS A 403 4.14 -13.90 33.09
CA LYS A 403 4.70 -12.54 33.07
C LYS A 403 6.13 -12.52 32.55
N LEU A 404 6.42 -11.61 31.62
CA LEU A 404 7.77 -11.40 31.09
C LEU A 404 8.75 -11.02 32.22
N SER A 405 9.90 -11.69 32.27
CA SER A 405 10.93 -11.43 33.30
C SER A 405 11.63 -10.07 33.18
N VAL A 406 11.41 -9.36 32.07
CA VAL A 406 11.97 -8.05 31.79
C VAL A 406 10.84 -7.06 31.47
N PRO A 407 11.01 -5.76 31.76
CA PRO A 407 10.06 -4.76 31.30
C PRO A 407 9.96 -4.74 29.77
N TRP A 408 8.75 -4.56 29.25
CA TRP A 408 8.50 -4.49 27.81
C TRP A 408 9.27 -3.35 27.14
N THR A 409 9.47 -2.23 27.82
CA THR A 409 10.30 -1.10 27.37
C THR A 409 11.76 -1.45 27.09
N LYS A 410 12.27 -2.60 27.56
CA LYS A 410 13.63 -3.09 27.26
C LYS A 410 13.68 -3.99 26.02
N LEU A 411 12.54 -4.35 25.44
CA LEU A 411 12.48 -5.14 24.21
C LEU A 411 12.83 -4.25 23.02
N SER A 412 13.72 -4.75 22.16
CA SER A 412 14.06 -4.09 20.89
C SER A 412 13.50 -4.85 19.69
N ARG A 413 13.31 -6.17 19.81
CA ARG A 413 12.77 -7.04 18.76
C ARG A 413 11.78 -8.06 19.33
N VAL A 414 10.67 -8.27 18.62
CA VAL A 414 9.76 -9.39 18.86
C VAL A 414 9.66 -10.22 17.60
N PHE A 415 10.07 -11.48 17.68
CA PHE A 415 9.96 -12.45 16.60
C PHE A 415 8.69 -13.27 16.76
N TRP A 416 7.97 -13.46 15.66
CA TRP A 416 6.99 -14.51 15.49
C TRP A 416 7.56 -15.53 14.50
N PHE A 417 7.99 -16.67 15.00
CA PHE A 417 8.49 -17.76 14.18
C PHE A 417 7.34 -18.70 13.84
N ALA A 418 7.00 -18.82 12.55
CA ALA A 418 5.86 -19.61 12.10
C ALA A 418 6.32 -20.93 11.45
N ASP A 419 6.89 -21.84 12.24
CA ASP A 419 7.14 -23.23 11.84
C ASP A 419 5.85 -24.04 12.02
N ILE A 420 5.05 -24.13 10.95
CA ILE A 420 3.67 -24.59 11.04
C ILE A 420 3.47 -25.86 10.23
N ASP A 421 3.36 -27.00 10.93
CA ASP A 421 2.74 -28.21 10.39
C ASP A 421 1.30 -27.89 9.97
N SER A 422 1.03 -28.07 8.68
CA SER A 422 -0.24 -27.78 8.02
C SER A 422 -1.38 -28.59 8.62
N ASN A 423 -2.51 -27.96 8.99
CA ASN A 423 -3.84 -28.45 8.61
C ASN A 423 -5.05 -27.53 8.93
N GLU A 424 -4.94 -26.40 9.62
CA GLU A 424 -6.12 -25.53 9.87
C GLU A 424 -5.84 -24.02 9.75
N SER A 425 -5.89 -23.49 8.52
CA SER A 425 -5.54 -22.08 8.22
C SER A 425 -6.42 -21.02 8.91
N ILE A 426 -7.65 -21.35 9.30
CA ILE A 426 -8.59 -20.40 9.92
C ILE A 426 -8.20 -20.10 11.37
N SER A 427 -7.78 -21.13 12.13
CA SER A 427 -7.32 -20.92 13.51
C SER A 427 -6.00 -20.13 13.54
N GLU A 428 -5.13 -20.34 12.55
CA GLU A 428 -3.85 -19.65 12.41
C GLU A 428 -4.01 -18.14 12.17
N GLN A 429 -4.92 -17.74 11.29
CA GLN A 429 -5.18 -16.32 11.02
C GLN A 429 -5.65 -15.60 12.29
N VAL A 430 -6.50 -16.24 13.09
CA VAL A 430 -7.01 -15.70 14.36
C VAL A 430 -5.89 -15.54 15.39
N VAL A 431 -5.00 -16.53 15.52
CA VAL A 431 -3.86 -16.44 16.44
C VAL A 431 -2.91 -15.30 16.04
N LEU A 432 -2.63 -15.16 14.76
CA LEU A 432 -1.75 -14.10 14.26
C LEU A 432 -2.42 -12.71 14.39
N GLN A 433 -3.71 -12.61 14.14
CA GLN A 433 -4.50 -11.40 14.39
C GLN A 433 -4.44 -11.00 15.87
N LYS A 434 -4.67 -11.96 16.79
CA LYS A 434 -4.51 -11.73 18.23
C LYS A 434 -3.10 -11.26 18.56
N PHE A 435 -2.07 -11.89 18.02
CA PHE A 435 -0.68 -11.46 18.22
C PHE A 435 -0.48 -9.99 17.84
N PHE A 436 -0.88 -9.58 16.63
CA PHE A 436 -0.74 -8.19 16.18
C PHE A 436 -1.55 -7.20 17.02
N GLN A 437 -2.78 -7.55 17.41
CA GLN A 437 -3.60 -6.70 18.27
C GLN A 437 -2.93 -6.47 19.63
N HIS A 438 -2.47 -7.53 20.29
CA HIS A 438 -1.91 -7.43 21.63
C HIS A 438 -0.53 -6.74 21.64
N ILE A 439 0.33 -7.03 20.66
CA ILE A 439 1.61 -6.32 20.55
C ILE A 439 1.38 -4.84 20.24
N ALA A 440 0.37 -4.50 19.43
CA ALA A 440 0.02 -3.11 19.16
C ALA A 440 -0.50 -2.40 20.41
N ILE A 441 -1.45 -3.01 21.13
CA ILE A 441 -1.97 -2.51 22.41
C ILE A 441 -0.82 -2.22 23.39
N LYS A 442 0.12 -3.16 23.54
CA LYS A 442 1.27 -3.00 24.45
C LYS A 442 2.22 -1.88 24.00
N THR A 443 2.52 -1.83 22.71
CA THR A 443 3.41 -0.81 22.12
C THR A 443 2.82 0.59 22.22
N LEU A 444 1.53 0.75 21.94
CA LEU A 444 0.82 2.03 22.02
C LEU A 444 0.64 2.50 23.46
N SER A 445 0.31 1.59 24.39
CA SER A 445 0.13 1.92 25.81
C SER A 445 1.42 2.38 26.48
N GLU A 446 2.56 1.73 26.16
CA GLU A 446 3.88 2.05 26.74
C GLU A 446 4.70 3.05 25.91
N LYS A 447 4.17 3.50 24.76
CA LYS A 447 4.84 4.44 23.83
C LYS A 447 6.23 3.95 23.38
N MET A 448 6.31 2.67 23.01
CA MET A 448 7.56 2.06 22.52
C MET A 448 7.77 2.37 21.04
N SER A 449 8.58 3.40 20.71
CA SER A 449 8.83 3.83 19.33
C SER A 449 9.79 2.93 18.56
N ASP A 450 10.68 2.23 19.26
CA ASP A 450 11.85 1.58 18.63
C ASP A 450 11.67 0.06 18.47
N LEU A 451 10.53 -0.47 18.93
CA LEU A 451 10.23 -1.90 18.86
C LEU A 451 9.93 -2.31 17.41
N GLN A 452 10.68 -3.28 16.90
CA GLN A 452 10.38 -3.92 15.61
C GLN A 452 9.78 -5.30 15.81
N VAL A 453 8.70 -5.57 15.09
CA VAL A 453 8.03 -6.87 15.07
C VAL A 453 8.48 -7.61 13.80
N ILE A 454 9.05 -8.79 13.97
CA ILE A 454 9.60 -9.59 12.88
C ILE A 454 8.79 -10.86 12.74
N VAL A 455 8.17 -11.06 11.59
CA VAL A 455 7.47 -12.32 11.27
C VAL A 455 8.34 -13.10 10.32
N ILE A 456 8.63 -14.36 10.65
CA ILE A 456 9.39 -15.26 9.78
C ILE A 456 8.47 -16.42 9.39
N MET A 457 8.15 -16.49 8.09
CA MET A 457 7.23 -17.51 7.56
C MET A 457 7.43 -17.71 6.06
N ASN A 458 6.85 -18.79 5.51
CA ASN A 458 6.79 -18.97 4.06
C ASN A 458 5.93 -17.89 3.41
N ASN A 459 6.42 -17.26 2.34
CA ASN A 459 5.70 -16.19 1.65
C ASN A 459 4.34 -16.64 1.07
N ALA A 460 4.12 -17.93 0.79
CA ALA A 460 2.82 -18.47 0.40
C ALA A 460 1.78 -18.29 1.50
N LYS A 461 2.15 -18.66 2.73
CA LYS A 461 1.31 -18.51 3.91
C LYS A 461 1.14 -17.03 4.26
N PHE A 462 2.18 -16.22 4.11
CA PHE A 462 2.09 -14.77 4.32
C PHE A 462 0.99 -14.13 3.47
N VAL A 463 0.92 -14.48 2.18
CA VAL A 463 -0.12 -14.01 1.27
C VAL A 463 -1.48 -14.62 1.61
N GLN A 464 -1.55 -15.92 1.85
CA GLN A 464 -2.80 -16.63 2.17
C GLN A 464 -3.48 -16.08 3.44
N LEU A 465 -2.69 -15.79 4.48
CA LEU A 465 -3.20 -15.28 5.77
C LEU A 465 -3.36 -13.75 5.78
N GLN A 466 -3.03 -13.05 4.69
CA GLN A 466 -3.07 -11.59 4.57
C GLN A 466 -2.32 -10.88 5.71
N VAL A 467 -1.12 -11.37 6.04
CA VAL A 467 -0.36 -10.95 7.23
C VAL A 467 -0.05 -9.44 7.24
N GLU A 468 0.30 -8.87 6.09
CA GLU A 468 0.54 -7.42 5.98
C GLU A 468 -0.72 -6.61 6.32
N ARG A 469 -1.90 -7.06 5.87
CA ARG A 469 -3.17 -6.41 6.18
C ARG A 469 -3.48 -6.48 7.68
N LEU A 470 -3.31 -7.65 8.30
CA LEU A 470 -3.52 -7.84 9.74
C LEU A 470 -2.61 -6.92 10.57
N ALA A 471 -1.35 -6.80 10.18
CA ALA A 471 -0.40 -5.89 10.81
C ALA A 471 -0.82 -4.42 10.63
N ARG A 472 -1.19 -4.03 9.40
CA ARG A 472 -1.59 -2.66 9.06
C ARG A 472 -2.87 -2.22 9.77
N GLU A 473 -3.81 -3.14 9.99
CA GLU A 473 -5.01 -2.91 10.83
C GLU A 473 -4.64 -2.64 12.30
N CYS A 474 -3.44 -3.00 12.73
CA CYS A 474 -2.89 -2.77 14.07
C CYS A 474 -1.76 -1.72 14.09
N PHE A 475 -1.71 -0.81 13.12
CA PHE A 475 -0.70 0.27 13.00
C PHE A 475 0.75 -0.21 12.78
N LEU A 476 0.95 -1.48 12.44
CA LEU A 476 2.27 -2.05 12.11
C LEU A 476 2.43 -2.09 10.59
N PHE A 477 3.43 -1.38 10.07
CA PHE A 477 3.67 -1.29 8.63
C PHE A 477 4.95 -2.02 8.26
N LEU A 478 4.90 -2.77 7.15
CA LEU A 478 6.04 -3.48 6.64
C LEU A 478 7.07 -2.48 6.08
N GLY A 479 8.28 -2.48 6.65
CA GLY A 479 9.37 -1.62 6.20
C GLY A 479 10.44 -2.38 5.40
N GLU A 480 10.71 -3.62 5.76
CA GLU A 480 11.71 -4.45 5.10
C GLU A 480 11.24 -5.90 4.98
N SER A 481 11.60 -6.56 3.88
CA SER A 481 11.34 -7.99 3.71
C SER A 481 12.45 -8.68 2.91
N PHE A 482 13.00 -9.79 3.40
CA PHE A 482 14.10 -10.47 2.70
C PHE A 482 14.10 -11.98 2.96
N MET A 483 14.67 -12.72 2.02
CA MET A 483 14.81 -14.18 2.11
C MET A 483 15.52 -14.58 3.41
N PHE A 484 14.90 -15.50 4.15
CA PHE A 484 15.45 -16.01 5.39
C PHE A 484 16.57 -17.03 5.11
N ASP A 485 17.63 -16.96 5.90
CA ASP A 485 18.80 -17.83 5.77
C ASP A 485 18.62 -19.10 6.60
N GLU A 486 17.99 -20.12 6.01
CA GLU A 486 17.71 -21.39 6.68
C GLU A 486 18.99 -22.14 7.11
N ALA A 487 20.06 -22.02 6.31
CA ALA A 487 21.33 -22.67 6.60
C ALA A 487 21.91 -22.19 7.94
N THR A 488 21.75 -20.91 8.23
CA THR A 488 22.33 -20.26 9.41
C THR A 488 21.41 -20.30 10.63
N LEU A 489 20.10 -20.05 10.44
CA LEU A 489 19.18 -19.77 11.55
C LEU A 489 18.12 -20.85 11.83
N GLY A 490 18.03 -21.92 11.03
CA GLY A 490 17.04 -22.98 11.25
C GLY A 490 16.29 -23.34 9.98
N TRP A 491 15.91 -24.60 9.84
CA TRP A 491 15.11 -25.08 8.71
C TRP A 491 13.63 -24.94 9.04
N PHE A 492 12.81 -24.60 8.06
CA PHE A 492 11.35 -24.73 8.18
C PHE A 492 10.91 -26.16 7.86
N SER A 493 9.92 -26.69 8.60
CA SER A 493 9.37 -28.03 8.34
C SER A 493 8.45 -28.09 7.12
N ASP A 494 7.98 -26.94 6.63
CA ASP A 494 7.09 -26.82 5.47
C ASP A 494 7.78 -27.31 4.19
N THR A 495 7.33 -28.46 3.67
CA THR A 495 7.56 -28.81 2.26
C THR A 495 6.82 -27.80 1.38
N PRO A 496 7.46 -27.20 0.35
CA PRO A 496 6.80 -26.24 -0.52
C PRO A 496 5.67 -26.93 -1.29
N ASN A 497 4.42 -26.71 -0.85
CA ASN A 497 3.29 -26.87 -1.73
C ASN A 497 3.39 -25.76 -2.77
N TYR A 498 3.49 -26.12 -4.04
CA TYR A 498 3.48 -25.17 -5.15
C TYR A 498 2.03 -24.98 -5.61
N PRO A 499 1.23 -24.07 -5.01
CA PRO A 499 -0.05 -23.72 -5.61
C PRO A 499 0.22 -23.16 -7.00
N ARG A 500 -0.54 -23.63 -7.99
CA ARG A 500 -0.37 -23.23 -9.40
C ARG A 500 -0.23 -21.71 -9.53
N GLY A 501 0.87 -21.28 -10.14
CA GLY A 501 1.22 -19.88 -10.42
C GLY A 501 2.16 -19.21 -9.40
N MET A 502 2.60 -19.90 -8.34
CA MET A 502 3.53 -19.33 -7.35
C MET A 502 4.97 -19.50 -7.85
N GLN A 503 5.67 -18.38 -8.07
CA GLN A 503 7.02 -18.41 -8.66
C GLN A 503 8.12 -18.53 -7.61
N VAL A 504 7.89 -18.06 -6.38
CA VAL A 504 8.82 -18.19 -5.24
C VAL A 504 8.01 -18.71 -4.05
N SER A 505 8.33 -19.90 -3.53
CA SER A 505 7.84 -20.36 -2.23
C SER A 505 9.05 -20.62 -1.34
N ALA A 506 9.27 -19.73 -0.38
CA ALA A 506 10.42 -19.80 0.51
C ALA A 506 10.16 -19.04 1.82
N PRO A 507 10.90 -19.36 2.89
CA PRO A 507 10.88 -18.58 4.11
C PRO A 507 11.42 -17.16 3.90
N VAL A 508 10.67 -16.18 4.41
CA VAL A 508 10.99 -14.76 4.32
C VAL A 508 10.87 -14.15 5.72
N ALA A 509 11.78 -13.24 6.05
CA ALA A 509 11.68 -12.40 7.22
C ALA A 509 11.02 -11.07 6.84
N TYR A 510 9.95 -10.72 7.55
CA TYR A 510 9.17 -9.50 7.36
C TYR A 510 9.32 -8.60 8.60
N ILE A 511 9.85 -7.41 8.43
CA ILE A 511 10.12 -6.46 9.52
C ILE A 511 9.06 -5.36 9.51
N PHE A 512 8.25 -5.34 10.55
CA PHE A 512 7.22 -4.36 10.79
C PHE A 512 7.65 -3.32 11.83
N SER A 513 7.28 -2.07 11.57
CA SER A 513 7.50 -0.95 12.48
C SER A 513 6.17 -0.33 12.88
N MET A 514 6.05 0.08 14.13
CA MET A 514 4.85 0.74 14.65
C MET A 514 4.78 2.19 14.18
N HIS A 515 3.64 2.58 13.59
CA HIS A 515 3.34 3.97 13.26
C HIS A 515 2.12 4.42 14.06
N PRO A 516 2.31 4.97 15.27
CA PRO A 516 1.21 5.25 16.17
C PRO A 516 0.26 6.34 15.62
N PRO A 517 -1.04 6.26 15.94
CA PRO A 517 -1.98 7.32 15.61
C PRO A 517 -1.61 8.62 16.33
N THR A 518 -1.90 9.78 15.73
CA THR A 518 -1.51 11.08 16.30
C THR A 518 -2.36 11.44 17.52
N GLY A 519 -1.72 11.73 18.66
CA GLY A 519 -2.40 12.19 19.87
C GLY A 519 -3.12 13.55 19.71
N ILE A 520 -2.70 14.36 18.74
CA ILE A 520 -3.37 15.61 18.37
C ILE A 520 -4.79 15.33 17.87
N GLN A 521 -4.97 14.25 17.12
CA GLN A 521 -6.22 13.91 16.45
C GLN A 521 -7.12 13.03 17.33
N PHE A 522 -6.51 12.13 18.11
CA PHE A 522 -7.23 11.10 18.87
C PHE A 522 -7.09 11.20 20.39
N GLY A 523 -6.53 12.30 20.90
CA GLY A 523 -6.35 12.50 22.34
C GLY A 523 -5.33 11.56 22.98
N ASP A 524 -5.41 11.38 24.30
CA ASP A 524 -4.49 10.54 25.07
C ASP A 524 -4.96 9.07 25.15
N TYR A 525 -5.08 8.43 23.99
CA TYR A 525 -5.45 7.03 23.86
C TYR A 525 -4.46 6.07 24.56
N ALA A 526 -3.19 6.48 24.71
CA ALA A 526 -2.18 5.66 25.37
C ALA A 526 -2.49 5.49 26.86
N SER A 527 -3.02 6.52 27.52
CA SER A 527 -3.47 6.43 28.91
C SER A 527 -4.78 5.65 29.04
N GLU A 528 -5.67 5.73 28.06
CA GLU A 528 -6.87 4.88 28.01
C GLU A 528 -6.49 3.40 27.93
N LEU A 529 -5.64 3.02 26.96
CA LEU A 529 -5.14 1.64 26.84
C LEU A 529 -4.44 1.17 28.11
N ARG A 530 -3.59 2.00 28.73
CA ARG A 530 -2.94 1.66 30.02
C ARG A 530 -3.95 1.45 31.14
N LYS A 531 -4.97 2.31 31.24
CA LYS A 531 -6.01 2.15 32.27
C LYS A 531 -6.66 0.79 32.12
N VAL A 532 -7.15 0.45 30.94
CA VAL A 532 -7.87 -0.82 30.72
C VAL A 532 -6.95 -2.04 30.94
N LEU A 533 -5.68 -1.97 30.52
CA LEU A 533 -4.71 -3.07 30.71
C LEU A 533 -4.36 -3.36 32.18
N TYR A 534 -4.40 -2.36 33.05
CA TYR A 534 -3.97 -2.47 34.46
C TYR A 534 -5.10 -2.27 35.48
N SER A 535 -6.33 -2.02 35.03
CA SER A 535 -7.53 -1.91 35.88
C SER A 535 -8.25 -3.24 36.10
N ASN A 536 -7.92 -4.26 35.31
CA ASN A 536 -8.30 -5.66 35.49
C ASN A 536 -7.11 -6.45 36.04
#